data_AF-A0A7J8MX24-F1
#
_entry.id   AF-A0A7J8MX24-F1
#
_cell.length_a   1.000
_cell.length_b   1.000
_cell.length_c   1.000
_cell.angle_alpha   90.00
_cell.angle_beta   90.00
_cell.angle_gamma   90.00
#
_symmetry.space_group_name_H-M   'P 1'
#
loop_
_entity.id
_entity.type
_entity.pdbx_description
1 polymer ?
#
loop_
_entity_poly.entity_id
_entity_poly.type
_entity_poly.pdbx_seq_one_letter_code
_entity_poly.pdbx_strand_id
1 'polypeptide(L)'
;MELLEEIFFYDCAIMEMKMEKLHIEVPPSPFHSLSQVTIGRCNELKDATWLVLVPNLRFLWTNKCRKMEEILSEVADVVGIPYSQPFLKLESLHLAELQILKSIYRDALPFPCLNNIFIDTCPELKKLPLNSDSAKGNQITIWGESVWWETVEWETSMQTSIQVEPEEQQHFVYFVHL
;
A
#
# COMPACT_ATOMS: atom_id res chain seq x y z
N MET A 1 10.41 10.54 25.73
CA MET A 1 10.96 10.28 24.39
C MET A 1 9.73 10.33 23.49
N GLU A 2 9.58 11.40 22.71
CA GLU A 2 8.44 11.58 21.81
C GLU A 2 8.47 10.46 20.78
N LEU A 3 7.54 9.52 20.89
CA LEU A 3 7.42 8.42 19.94
C LEU A 3 6.78 9.01 18.69
N LEU A 4 7.56 9.10 17.60
CA LEU A 4 7.06 9.62 16.35
C LEU A 4 6.09 8.60 15.74
N GLU A 5 4.79 8.90 15.82
CA GLU A 5 3.73 8.03 15.31
C GLU A 5 3.44 8.25 13.82
N GLU A 6 3.91 9.37 13.28
CA GLU A 6 3.63 9.81 11.91
C GLU A 6 4.88 10.42 11.24
N ILE A 7 5.14 10.05 9.99
CA ILE A 7 6.20 10.63 9.16
C ILE A 7 5.62 11.13 7.84
N PHE A 8 6.04 12.33 7.46
CA PHE A 8 5.73 12.95 6.18
C PHE A 8 7.00 13.13 5.36
N PHE A 9 7.05 12.49 4.19
CA PHE A 9 8.01 12.80 3.13
C PHE A 9 7.31 13.69 2.11
N TYR A 10 7.79 14.91 1.92
CA TYR A 10 7.18 15.85 0.97
C TYR A 10 8.25 16.54 0.12
N ASP A 11 8.02 16.63 -1.19
CA ASP A 11 8.93 17.27 -2.16
C ASP A 11 10.39 16.78 -2.01
N CYS A 12 10.58 15.50 -1.66
CA CYS A 12 11.91 14.94 -1.45
C CYS A 12 12.60 14.68 -2.79
N ALA A 13 13.85 15.14 -2.92
CA ALA A 13 14.77 14.77 -4.01
C ALA A 13 15.42 13.39 -3.79
N ILE A 14 14.86 12.59 -2.89
CA ILE A 14 15.36 11.25 -2.56
C ILE A 14 15.02 10.33 -3.73
N MET A 15 16.06 9.78 -4.37
CA MET A 15 15.91 8.77 -5.42
C MET A 15 15.63 7.39 -4.81
N GLU A 16 16.32 7.07 -3.71
CA GLU A 16 16.25 5.81 -2.99
C GLU A 16 16.57 6.07 -1.51
N MET A 17 15.83 5.46 -0.58
CA MET A 17 16.30 5.35 0.80
C MET A 17 17.25 4.15 0.86
N LYS A 18 18.56 4.43 0.78
CA LYS A 18 19.58 3.39 0.94
C LYS A 18 19.62 2.94 2.40
N MET A 19 19.38 1.65 2.61
CA MET A 19 19.62 1.00 3.88
C MET A 19 21.04 0.43 3.86
N GLU A 20 21.83 0.79 4.87
CA GLU A 20 23.01 0.00 5.19
C GLU A 20 22.53 -1.27 5.89
N LYS A 21 23.10 -2.43 5.54
CA LYS A 21 22.77 -3.73 6.15
C LYS A 21 22.83 -3.61 7.67
N LEU A 22 21.67 -3.53 8.31
CA LEU A 22 21.59 -3.69 9.74
C LEU A 22 21.88 -5.18 10.00
N HIS A 23 23.06 -5.49 10.52
CA HIS A 23 23.35 -6.82 11.08
C HIS A 23 22.44 -6.99 12.31
N ILE A 24 21.28 -7.62 12.12
CA ILE A 24 20.23 -7.72 13.12
C ILE A 24 20.27 -9.11 13.76
N GLU A 25 20.97 -9.23 14.90
CA GLU A 25 20.40 -10.00 16.01
C GLU A 25 19.25 -9.14 16.57
N VAL A 26 18.02 -9.40 16.10
CA VAL A 26 16.78 -8.61 16.25
C VAL A 26 16.73 -7.64 17.44
N PRO A 27 17.16 -6.36 17.27
CA PRO A 27 16.64 -5.27 18.08
C PRO A 27 15.26 -4.87 17.51
N PRO A 28 14.40 -4.22 18.31
CA PRO A 28 13.17 -3.66 17.80
C PRO A 28 13.51 -2.67 16.66
N SER A 29 12.90 -2.86 15.48
CA SER A 29 12.91 -1.92 14.36
C SER A 29 12.90 -0.45 14.84
N PRO A 30 13.76 0.42 14.30
CA PRO A 30 13.81 1.83 14.70
C PRO A 30 12.47 2.56 14.50
N PHE A 31 11.54 1.99 13.73
CA PHE A 31 10.22 2.57 13.42
C PHE A 31 9.05 1.87 14.11
N HIS A 32 9.26 1.15 15.23
CA HIS A 32 8.16 0.46 15.91
C HIS A 32 7.02 1.36 16.39
N SER A 33 7.23 2.64 16.63
CA SER A 33 6.13 3.53 17.02
C SER A 33 5.38 4.15 15.85
N LEU A 34 5.99 4.07 14.66
CA LEU A 34 5.43 4.68 13.46
C LEU A 34 4.22 3.87 12.99
N SER A 35 3.11 4.57 12.82
CA SER A 35 1.83 4.00 12.42
C SER A 35 1.21 4.71 11.22
N GLN A 36 1.71 5.89 10.87
CA GLN A 36 1.22 6.69 9.75
C GLN A 36 2.39 7.14 8.89
N VAL A 37 2.30 6.90 7.59
CA VAL A 37 3.30 7.37 6.61
C VAL A 37 2.58 8.09 5.49
N THR A 38 3.02 9.31 5.22
CA THR A 38 2.61 10.08 4.05
C THR A 38 3.83 10.34 3.15
N ILE A 39 3.74 10.02 1.86
CA ILE A 39 4.76 10.25 0.85
C ILE A 39 4.14 11.10 -0.26
N GLY A 40 4.55 12.36 -0.38
CA GLY A 40 3.99 13.30 -1.33
C GLY A 40 5.03 13.97 -2.22
N ARG A 41 4.74 14.06 -3.51
CA ARG A 41 5.58 14.78 -4.50
C ARG A 41 7.05 14.32 -4.54
N CYS A 42 7.34 13.10 -4.10
CA CYS A 42 8.68 12.52 -4.12
C CYS A 42 8.95 11.92 -5.51
N ASN A 43 9.18 12.78 -6.50
CA ASN A 43 9.18 12.41 -7.92
C ASN A 43 10.33 11.50 -8.36
N GLU A 44 11.38 11.39 -7.56
CA GLU A 44 12.53 10.53 -7.85
C GLU A 44 12.42 9.15 -7.19
N LEU A 45 11.51 8.99 -6.23
CA LEU A 45 11.31 7.75 -5.49
C LEU A 45 10.60 6.70 -6.36
N LYS A 46 11.24 5.55 -6.57
CA LYS A 46 10.71 4.46 -7.40
C LYS A 46 9.87 3.45 -6.64
N ASP A 47 10.22 3.22 -5.38
CA ASP A 47 9.47 2.35 -4.46
C ASP A 47 9.65 2.81 -3.01
N ALA A 48 8.82 2.27 -2.12
CA ALA A 48 8.85 2.51 -0.69
C ALA A 48 9.10 1.20 0.08
N THR A 49 9.98 0.34 -0.43
CA THR A 49 10.27 -0.99 0.19
C THR A 49 10.74 -0.87 1.63
N TRP A 50 11.26 0.29 2.03
CA TRP A 50 11.62 0.57 3.41
C TRP A 50 10.47 0.49 4.42
N LEU A 51 9.21 0.53 3.96
CA LEU A 51 8.01 0.34 4.77
C LEU A 51 7.96 -1.03 5.47
N VAL A 52 8.73 -2.04 5.01
CA VAL A 52 8.85 -3.33 5.73
C VAL A 52 9.43 -3.17 7.13
N LEU A 53 10.16 -2.09 7.39
CA LEU A 53 10.66 -1.75 8.71
C LEU A 53 9.62 -1.05 9.59
N VAL A 54 8.40 -0.81 9.11
CA VAL A 54 7.34 -0.14 9.85
C VAL A 54 6.27 -1.17 10.23
N PRO A 55 6.54 -2.08 11.19
CA PRO A 55 5.66 -3.21 11.48
C PRO A 55 4.31 -2.82 12.07
N ASN A 56 4.18 -1.56 12.52
CA ASN A 56 2.97 -1.00 13.11
C ASN A 56 2.26 0.00 12.18
N LEU A 57 2.59 0.00 10.89
CA LEU A 57 1.92 0.84 9.90
C LEU A 57 0.43 0.53 9.82
N ARG A 58 -0.39 1.55 10.07
CA ARG A 58 -1.87 1.54 10.01
C ARG A 58 -2.39 2.37 8.84
N PHE A 59 -1.74 3.48 8.52
CA PHE A 59 -2.14 4.39 7.45
C PHE A 59 -0.98 4.66 6.51
N LEU A 60 -1.20 4.42 5.22
CA LEU A 60 -0.25 4.77 4.16
C LEU A 60 -0.95 5.68 3.15
N TRP A 61 -0.42 6.89 2.96
CA TRP A 61 -0.82 7.79 1.89
C TRP A 61 0.36 8.09 0.98
N THR A 62 0.25 7.74 -0.29
CA THR A 62 1.21 8.12 -1.32
C THR A 62 0.54 9.00 -2.37
N ASN A 63 1.06 10.19 -2.64
CA ASN A 63 0.57 11.05 -3.71
C ASN A 63 1.63 11.71 -4.59
N LYS A 64 1.28 11.93 -5.86
CA LYS A 64 2.07 12.74 -6.81
C LYS A 64 3.54 12.29 -6.98
N CYS A 65 3.83 10.99 -6.85
CA CYS A 65 5.18 10.45 -7.02
C CYS A 65 5.37 9.90 -8.45
N ARG A 66 5.88 10.75 -9.35
CA ARG A 66 5.85 10.50 -10.81
C ARG A 66 6.66 9.30 -11.31
N LYS A 67 7.70 8.87 -10.57
CA LYS A 67 8.55 7.73 -10.95
C LYS A 67 8.28 6.47 -10.12
N MET A 68 7.25 6.49 -9.26
CA MET A 68 6.93 5.34 -8.42
C MET A 68 6.28 4.25 -9.26
N GLU A 69 6.95 3.12 -9.40
CA GLU A 69 6.48 1.95 -10.16
C GLU A 69 5.84 0.90 -9.25
N GLU A 70 6.33 0.77 -8.02
CA GLU A 70 5.83 -0.18 -7.02
C GLU A 70 5.76 0.46 -5.63
N ILE A 71 4.85 0.04 -4.74
CA ILE A 71 4.90 0.46 -3.34
C ILE A 71 5.98 -0.32 -2.59
N LEU A 72 5.95 -1.65 -2.71
CA LEU A 72 6.95 -2.56 -2.17
C LEU A 72 7.56 -3.36 -3.35
N SER A 73 8.84 -3.14 -3.64
CA SER A 73 9.60 -3.93 -4.61
C SER A 73 10.17 -5.20 -3.94
N GLU A 74 10.95 -6.01 -4.66
CA GLU A 74 11.39 -7.35 -4.21
C GLU A 74 12.03 -7.34 -2.79
N VAL A 75 11.25 -7.76 -1.79
CA VAL A 75 11.62 -7.78 -0.37
C VAL A 75 12.68 -8.84 -0.06
N ALA A 76 12.90 -9.79 -0.98
CA ALA A 76 13.81 -10.92 -0.78
C ALA A 76 15.27 -10.52 -0.53
N ASP A 77 15.73 -9.38 -1.06
CA ASP A 77 17.13 -8.97 -0.99
C ASP A 77 17.42 -7.88 0.06
N VAL A 78 16.40 -7.21 0.62
CA VAL A 78 16.64 -5.97 1.37
C VAL A 78 17.12 -6.20 2.80
N VAL A 79 16.80 -7.32 3.47
CA VAL A 79 17.13 -7.42 4.92
C VAL A 79 17.56 -8.80 5.42
N GLY A 80 17.56 -9.87 4.63
CA GLY A 80 17.80 -11.21 5.20
C GLY A 80 16.81 -11.56 6.33
N ILE A 81 15.65 -10.89 6.35
CA ILE A 81 14.52 -11.20 7.20
C ILE A 81 13.70 -12.23 6.43
N PRO A 82 13.74 -13.51 6.82
CA PRO A 82 12.92 -14.52 6.20
C PRO A 82 11.46 -14.17 6.51
N TYR A 83 10.70 -13.80 5.48
CA TYR A 83 9.23 -13.68 5.54
C TYR A 83 8.69 -12.59 6.49
N SER A 84 9.12 -11.33 6.36
CA SER A 84 8.29 -10.25 6.88
C SER A 84 7.05 -10.13 5.99
N GLN A 85 5.90 -10.64 6.44
CA GLN A 85 4.61 -10.29 5.82
C GLN A 85 4.39 -8.79 6.06
N PRO A 86 4.48 -7.92 5.04
CA PRO A 86 4.28 -6.48 5.25
C PRO A 86 2.80 -6.20 5.53
N PHE A 87 2.53 -5.02 6.09
CA PHE A 87 1.18 -4.47 6.21
C PHE A 87 0.19 -5.30 7.06
N LEU A 88 0.67 -6.10 8.01
CA LEU A 88 -0.19 -6.86 8.93
C LEU A 88 -1.13 -6.00 9.78
N LYS A 89 -0.81 -4.72 9.98
CA LYS A 89 -1.64 -3.77 10.76
C LYS A 89 -2.23 -2.65 9.91
N LEU A 90 -2.06 -2.72 8.58
CA LEU A 90 -2.53 -1.66 7.69
C LEU A 90 -4.05 -1.66 7.68
N GLU A 91 -4.64 -0.51 8.00
CA GLU A 91 -6.08 -0.27 8.05
C GLU A 91 -6.55 0.50 6.81
N SER A 92 -5.74 1.43 6.33
CA SER A 92 -6.06 2.29 5.18
C SER A 92 -4.88 2.49 4.23
N LEU A 93 -5.15 2.31 2.93
CA LEU A 93 -4.20 2.53 1.84
C LEU A 93 -4.73 3.58 0.87
N HIS A 94 -4.02 4.70 0.72
CA HIS A 94 -4.44 5.84 -0.10
C HIS A 94 -3.39 6.12 -1.17
N LEU A 95 -3.77 5.97 -2.44
CA LEU A 95 -2.89 6.11 -3.60
C LEU A 95 -3.48 7.14 -4.56
N ALA A 96 -2.77 8.24 -4.79
CA ALA A 96 -3.27 9.34 -5.61
C ALA A 96 -2.24 9.86 -6.61
N GLU A 97 -2.63 10.05 -7.86
CA GLU A 97 -1.79 10.64 -8.93
C GLU A 97 -0.46 9.91 -9.13
N LEU A 98 -0.48 8.58 -9.08
CA LEU A 98 0.69 7.71 -9.29
C LEU A 98 0.65 7.12 -10.71
N GLN A 99 1.08 7.94 -11.68
CA GLN A 99 0.83 7.72 -13.11
C GLN A 99 1.39 6.41 -13.68
N ILE A 100 2.48 5.91 -13.12
CA ILE A 100 3.17 4.71 -13.61
C ILE A 100 3.20 3.57 -12.59
N LEU A 101 2.42 3.67 -11.50
CA LEU A 101 2.37 2.64 -10.46
C LEU A 101 1.72 1.38 -11.05
N LYS A 102 2.51 0.30 -11.16
CA LYS A 102 2.08 -0.98 -11.74
C LYS A 102 1.58 -1.95 -10.68
N SER A 103 2.17 -1.92 -9.50
CA SER A 103 1.88 -2.89 -8.43
C SER A 103 2.00 -2.24 -7.04
N ILE A 104 1.24 -2.74 -6.06
CA ILE A 104 1.49 -2.43 -4.65
C ILE A 104 2.50 -3.44 -4.09
N TYR A 105 2.26 -4.72 -4.37
CA TYR A 105 3.15 -5.83 -4.05
C TYR A 105 2.91 -6.97 -5.05
N ARG A 106 3.94 -7.78 -5.30
CA ARG A 106 3.89 -8.86 -6.30
C ARG A 106 2.88 -9.96 -5.95
N ASP A 107 2.86 -10.34 -4.68
CA ASP A 107 2.03 -11.43 -4.16
C ASP A 107 0.81 -10.88 -3.42
N ALA A 108 -0.20 -11.72 -3.22
CA ALA A 108 -1.32 -11.38 -2.36
C ALA A 108 -0.86 -11.22 -0.90
N LEU A 109 -1.43 -10.24 -0.20
CA LEU A 109 -1.12 -9.95 1.20
C LEU A 109 -2.31 -10.29 2.10
N PRO A 110 -2.06 -10.77 3.33
CA PRO A 110 -3.13 -11.23 4.22
C PRO A 110 -3.99 -10.09 4.77
N PHE A 111 -3.47 -8.85 4.90
CA PHE A 111 -4.22 -7.65 5.30
C PHE A 111 -5.29 -7.83 6.39
N PRO A 112 -4.97 -8.41 7.55
CA PRO A 112 -5.99 -8.79 8.54
C PRO A 112 -6.71 -7.60 9.19
N CYS A 113 -6.19 -6.37 9.05
CA CYS A 113 -6.79 -5.14 9.58
C CYS A 113 -7.34 -4.19 8.51
N LEU A 114 -7.14 -4.50 7.22
CA LEU A 114 -7.48 -3.58 6.14
C LEU A 114 -8.99 -3.45 6.03
N ASN A 115 -9.45 -2.21 5.98
CA ASN A 115 -10.87 -1.87 5.84
C ASN A 115 -11.11 -0.81 4.76
N ASN A 116 -10.09 -0.07 4.33
CA ASN A 116 -10.26 1.00 3.35
C ASN A 116 -9.11 1.08 2.34
N ILE A 117 -9.46 1.18 1.05
CA ILE A 117 -8.54 1.45 -0.05
C ILE A 117 -9.09 2.63 -0.83
N PHE A 118 -8.25 3.64 -1.09
CA PHE A 118 -8.59 4.78 -1.95
C PHE A 118 -7.59 4.88 -3.09
N ILE A 119 -8.08 4.88 -4.32
CA ILE A 119 -7.28 4.93 -5.54
C ILE A 119 -7.82 6.03 -6.45
N ASP A 120 -6.98 7.03 -6.73
CA ASP A 120 -7.34 8.16 -7.58
C ASP A 120 -6.21 8.47 -8.57
N THR A 121 -6.52 8.58 -9.84
CA THR A 121 -5.57 8.88 -10.92
C THR A 121 -4.34 7.96 -10.91
N CYS A 122 -4.55 6.64 -10.85
CA CYS A 122 -3.51 5.60 -10.90
C CYS A 122 -3.75 4.62 -12.07
N PRO A 123 -3.59 5.07 -13.33
CA PRO A 123 -4.08 4.35 -14.51
C PRO A 123 -3.36 3.03 -14.81
N GLU A 124 -2.12 2.86 -14.37
CA GLU A 124 -1.34 1.63 -14.58
C GLU A 124 -1.53 0.58 -13.48
N LEU A 125 -2.22 0.92 -12.38
CA LEU A 125 -2.45 0.01 -11.26
C LEU A 125 -3.61 -0.95 -11.59
N LYS A 126 -3.30 -2.08 -12.23
CA LYS A 126 -4.32 -3.02 -12.72
C LYS A 126 -4.63 -4.16 -11.76
N LYS A 127 -3.92 -4.29 -10.66
CA LYS A 127 -4.12 -5.40 -9.71
C LYS A 127 -3.86 -4.94 -8.28
N LEU A 128 -4.71 -5.38 -7.36
CA LEU A 128 -4.47 -5.25 -5.93
C LEU A 128 -3.86 -6.55 -5.37
N PRO A 129 -3.01 -6.47 -4.34
CA PRO A 129 -2.47 -7.65 -3.66
C PRO A 129 -3.50 -8.26 -2.72
N LEU A 130 -4.69 -8.56 -3.25
CA LEU A 130 -5.82 -9.18 -2.57
C LEU A 130 -6.12 -10.54 -3.22
N ASN A 131 -6.48 -11.52 -2.38
CA ASN A 131 -7.05 -12.80 -2.79
C ASN A 131 -8.19 -13.20 -1.81
N SER A 132 -8.73 -14.41 -1.96
CA SER A 132 -9.80 -14.94 -1.09
C SER A 132 -9.41 -15.14 0.38
N ASP A 133 -8.11 -15.09 0.73
CA ASP A 133 -7.63 -15.18 2.11
C ASP A 133 -7.19 -13.82 2.67
N SER A 134 -7.14 -12.78 1.84
CA SER A 134 -6.86 -11.41 2.26
C SER A 134 -8.02 -10.86 3.08
N ALA A 135 -7.72 -10.11 4.15
CA ALA A 135 -8.67 -9.44 5.03
C ALA A 135 -9.88 -10.32 5.44
N LYS A 136 -9.65 -11.63 5.57
CA LYS A 136 -10.71 -12.61 5.79
C LYS A 136 -11.57 -12.26 7.01
N GLY A 137 -12.87 -12.15 6.79
CA GLY A 137 -13.85 -11.74 7.80
C GLY A 137 -14.05 -10.23 7.93
N ASN A 138 -13.36 -9.42 7.14
CA ASN A 138 -13.55 -7.97 7.07
C ASN A 138 -14.35 -7.58 5.82
N GLN A 139 -15.10 -6.48 5.94
CA GLN A 139 -15.61 -5.74 4.80
C GLN A 139 -14.59 -4.66 4.44
N ILE A 140 -14.06 -4.71 3.22
CA ILE A 140 -13.18 -3.66 2.69
C ILE A 140 -14.02 -2.72 1.82
N THR A 141 -13.93 -1.42 2.08
CA THR A 141 -14.41 -0.39 1.16
C THR A 141 -13.29 0.04 0.22
N ILE A 142 -13.54 0.00 -1.09
CA ILE A 142 -12.61 0.42 -2.13
C ILE A 142 -13.23 1.57 -2.91
N TRP A 143 -12.54 2.71 -2.90
CA TRP A 143 -12.87 3.91 -3.64
C TRP A 143 -11.98 4.00 -4.87
N GLY A 144 -12.60 4.22 -6.03
CA GLY A 144 -11.86 4.34 -7.28
C GLY A 144 -12.63 5.10 -8.34
N GLU A 145 -11.90 5.69 -9.29
CA GLU A 145 -12.49 6.24 -10.50
C GLU A 145 -13.18 5.15 -11.33
N SER A 146 -14.26 5.50 -12.02
CA SER A 146 -15.03 4.55 -12.85
C SER A 146 -14.16 3.82 -13.87
N VAL A 147 -13.27 4.56 -14.53
CA VAL A 147 -12.37 4.05 -15.56
C VAL A 147 -11.36 3.06 -14.96
N TRP A 148 -10.87 3.34 -13.75
CA TRP A 148 -9.99 2.41 -13.04
C TRP A 148 -10.73 1.10 -12.74
N TRP A 149 -11.97 1.18 -12.26
CA TRP A 149 -12.81 0.01 -11.99
C TRP A 149 -13.09 -0.87 -13.21
N GLU A 150 -13.20 -0.28 -14.40
CA GLU A 150 -13.37 -1.02 -15.65
C GLU A 150 -12.10 -1.76 -16.11
N THR A 151 -10.93 -1.39 -15.56
CA THR A 151 -9.62 -1.89 -16.02
C THR A 151 -8.90 -2.77 -15.02
N VAL A 152 -9.28 -2.72 -13.74
CA VAL A 152 -8.68 -3.54 -12.68
C VAL A 152 -9.04 -5.02 -12.85
N GLU A 153 -8.03 -5.87 -12.74
CA GLU A 153 -8.11 -7.32 -12.81
C GLU A 153 -8.27 -7.90 -11.39
N TRP A 154 -9.41 -8.52 -11.15
CA TRP A 154 -9.71 -9.22 -9.90
C TRP A 154 -9.40 -10.71 -10.03
N GLU A 155 -8.95 -11.32 -8.94
CA GLU A 155 -8.90 -12.78 -8.87
C GLU A 155 -10.30 -13.36 -9.06
N THR A 156 -10.42 -14.45 -9.83
CA THR A 156 -11.72 -15.07 -10.17
C THR A 156 -12.56 -15.40 -8.94
N SER A 157 -11.91 -15.77 -7.83
CA SER A 157 -12.53 -16.09 -6.55
C SER A 157 -13.17 -14.86 -5.86
N MET A 158 -12.74 -13.64 -6.18
CA MET A 158 -13.21 -12.40 -5.55
C MET A 158 -14.38 -11.75 -6.30
N GLN A 159 -14.56 -12.04 -7.59
CA GLN A 159 -15.56 -11.37 -8.44
C GLN A 159 -16.98 -11.49 -7.88
N THR A 160 -17.30 -12.60 -7.22
CA THR A 160 -18.60 -12.86 -6.60
C THR A 160 -18.86 -12.09 -5.31
N SER A 161 -17.81 -11.56 -4.68
CA SER A 161 -17.89 -10.89 -3.38
C SER A 161 -17.88 -9.36 -3.46
N ILE A 162 -17.78 -8.82 -4.67
CA ILE A 162 -17.80 -7.38 -4.94
C ILE A 162 -19.26 -6.92 -5.00
N GLN A 163 -19.63 -6.02 -4.12
CA GLN A 163 -20.91 -5.33 -4.10
C GLN A 163 -20.71 -3.87 -4.54
N VAL A 164 -21.52 -3.42 -5.49
CA VAL A 164 -21.41 -2.10 -6.12
C VAL A 164 -22.46 -1.18 -5.55
N GLU A 165 -22.07 -0.01 -5.05
CA GLU A 165 -22.99 1.06 -4.71
C GLU A 165 -22.71 2.27 -5.64
N PRO A 166 -23.68 2.70 -6.47
CA PRO A 166 -23.51 3.88 -7.29
C PRO A 166 -23.52 5.12 -6.39
N GLU A 167 -22.42 5.87 -6.36
CA GLU A 167 -22.37 7.20 -5.77
C GLU A 167 -22.64 8.27 -6.83
N GLU A 168 -23.27 9.38 -6.44
CA GLU A 168 -23.62 10.50 -7.34
C GLU A 168 -22.41 11.38 -7.75
N GLN A 169 -21.18 10.94 -7.47
CA GLN A 169 -19.94 11.67 -7.77
C GLN A 169 -19.03 10.87 -8.71
N GLN A 170 -17.97 11.52 -9.18
CA GLN A 170 -17.05 11.01 -10.22
C GLN A 170 -16.27 9.74 -9.81
N HIS A 171 -16.37 9.34 -8.55
CA HIS A 171 -15.79 8.13 -7.95
C HIS A 171 -16.89 7.11 -7.64
N PHE A 172 -16.63 5.83 -7.90
CA PHE A 172 -17.52 4.74 -7.53
C PHE A 172 -17.02 4.06 -6.25
N VAL A 173 -17.97 3.64 -5.41
CA VAL A 173 -17.71 2.96 -4.14
C VAL A 173 -18.08 1.49 -4.29
N TYR A 174 -17.15 0.62 -3.93
CA TYR A 174 -17.38 -0.82 -3.93
C TYR A 174 -17.01 -1.42 -2.58
N PHE A 175 -17.78 -2.43 -2.19
CA PHE A 175 -17.54 -3.20 -0.99
C PHE A 175 -17.08 -4.60 -1.38
N VAL A 176 -15.95 -5.02 -0.85
CA VAL A 176 -15.41 -6.38 -1.04
C VAL A 176 -15.50 -7.12 0.28
N HIS A 177 -16.15 -8.28 0.27
CA HIS A 177 -16.25 -9.18 1.43
C HIS A 177 -15.36 -10.41 1.18
N LEU A 178 -14.39 -10.68 2.05
CA LEU A 178 -13.43 -11.77 1.89
C LEU A 178 -13.54 -12.82 3.00
#